data_AF-A0A2S1LQU2-F1
#
_entry.id   AF-A0A2S1LQU2-F1
#
_cell.length_a   1.000
_cell.length_b   1.000
_cell.length_c   1.000
_cell.angle_alpha   90.00
_cell.angle_beta   90.00
_cell.angle_gamma   90.00
#
_symmetry.space_group_name_H-M   'P 1'
#
loop_
_entity.id
_entity.type
_entity.pdbx_description
1 polymer ?
#
loop_
_entity_poly.entity_id
_entity_poly.type
_entity_poly.pdbx_seq_one_letter_code
_entity_poly.pdbx_strand_id
1 'polypeptide(L)'
;MRIYYCIVATIIAWGTIGCDSSDDTASEIEKGEYRQEMRELVIGISRTAKATRADFAIIPQNGIELITQNGEPDGILAESYLAAIDAHGQEDLFFGYDNDNVATPSEASNYLKAFLDRSKTEGKKILVTDYCNNPDKIAVSYQLNAAKGYTSYAAPERNLNAIPGTAPREESEAIITHLGQVKNFLYLINPENYNSKAAYITAVTSTNYDLLIMDLFFNDEAFTAAEVNQLRLKANGGRRMVICYMSIGEAENYRYYWDPSWNTTKPDWIVAENPDWPGNYKVQYWNETWQALLYKNPDSYLNKIMSSGYDGVYLDIIDAFEYFEN
;
A
#
# COMPACT_ATOMS: atom_id res chain seq x y z
N MET A 1 45.19 4.17 4.38
CA MET A 1 46.66 4.38 4.33
C MET A 1 47.14 4.35 2.88
N ARG A 2 47.09 5.52 2.22
CA ARG A 2 48.07 6.01 1.24
C ARG A 2 47.85 7.53 1.23
N ILE A 3 48.85 8.24 1.74
CA ILE A 3 48.86 9.68 1.98
C ILE A 3 49.48 10.34 0.74
N TYR A 4 48.83 11.39 0.24
CA TYR A 4 49.52 12.47 -0.46
C TYR A 4 49.06 13.80 0.15
N TYR A 5 50.02 14.55 0.69
CA TYR A 5 49.87 15.94 1.13
C TYR A 5 49.98 16.88 -0.08
N CYS A 6 49.21 17.96 -0.11
CA CYS A 6 49.77 19.29 -0.39
C CYS A 6 48.75 20.45 -0.17
N ILE A 7 49.10 21.29 0.81
CA ILE A 7 49.07 22.77 0.82
C ILE A 7 47.70 23.49 0.84
N VAL A 8 47.49 24.16 1.98
CA VAL A 8 46.50 25.18 2.30
C VAL A 8 46.80 26.49 1.55
N ALA A 9 45.75 27.14 1.03
CA ALA A 9 45.76 28.59 0.79
C ALA A 9 44.39 29.17 1.20
N THR A 10 44.41 29.92 2.29
CA THR A 10 43.30 30.68 2.85
C THR A 10 43.08 31.94 2.03
N ILE A 11 41.88 32.15 1.49
CA ILE A 11 41.45 33.46 0.98
C ILE A 11 40.27 33.92 1.81
N ILE A 12 40.49 35.00 2.56
CA ILE A 12 39.49 35.76 3.29
C ILE A 12 38.83 36.70 2.28
N ALA A 13 37.55 36.52 2.01
CA ALA A 13 36.72 37.49 1.27
C ALA A 13 35.74 38.14 2.26
N TRP A 14 35.79 39.47 2.33
CA TRP A 14 34.88 40.29 3.12
C TRP A 14 33.46 40.25 2.56
N GLY A 15 32.49 39.94 3.41
CA GLY A 15 31.07 40.06 3.08
C GLY A 15 30.59 41.51 3.23
N THR A 16 30.09 42.08 2.14
CA THR A 16 29.23 43.27 2.16
C THR A 16 27.78 42.85 2.36
N ILE A 17 27.08 43.62 3.19
CA ILE A 17 25.67 43.50 3.55
C ILE A 17 24.80 43.54 2.28
N GLY A 18 24.03 42.47 2.06
CA GLY A 18 22.89 42.43 1.16
C GLY A 18 21.66 42.00 1.95
N CYS A 19 20.68 42.89 2.07
CA CYS A 19 19.30 42.52 2.38
C CYS A 19 18.82 41.66 1.22
N ASP A 20 18.41 40.41 1.48
CA ASP A 20 17.63 39.69 0.51
C ASP A 20 16.43 39.01 1.14
N SER A 21 15.43 38.98 0.27
CA SER A 21 14.03 38.67 0.40
C SER A 21 13.75 37.26 0.95
N SER A 22 12.53 37.10 1.46
CA SER A 22 11.94 35.84 1.89
C SER A 22 11.94 34.82 0.75
N ASP A 23 12.93 33.95 0.73
CA ASP A 23 12.93 32.72 -0.05
C ASP A 23 12.16 31.65 0.73
N ASP A 24 10.98 31.30 0.24
CA ASP A 24 10.33 30.00 0.47
C ASP A 24 11.24 28.92 -0.14
N THR A 25 12.28 28.54 0.58
CA THR A 25 13.00 27.31 0.31
C THR A 25 12.16 26.17 0.86
N ALA A 26 11.52 25.41 -0.03
CA ALA A 26 11.15 24.04 0.29
C ALA A 26 12.44 23.36 0.77
N SER A 27 12.56 23.12 2.07
CA SER A 27 13.77 22.50 2.62
C SER A 27 13.95 21.16 1.93
N GLU A 28 15.09 20.96 1.26
CA GLU A 28 15.46 19.65 0.74
C GLU A 28 15.42 18.67 1.90
N ILE A 29 14.47 17.73 1.83
CA ILE A 29 14.33 16.67 2.83
C ILE A 29 15.64 15.88 2.83
N GLU A 30 16.25 15.73 4.01
CA GLU A 30 17.48 14.96 4.09
C GLU A 30 17.21 13.53 3.65
N LYS A 31 18.19 12.89 3.00
CA LYS A 31 18.06 11.53 2.45
C LYS A 31 17.51 10.49 3.44
N GLY A 32 17.68 10.68 4.76
CA GLY A 32 17.15 9.79 5.80
C GLY A 32 15.72 10.10 6.28
N GLU A 33 15.12 11.20 5.84
CA GLU A 33 13.81 11.68 6.32
C GLU A 33 12.64 11.14 5.47
N TYR A 34 12.87 10.66 4.24
CA TYR A 34 11.84 10.11 3.36
C TYR A 34 11.04 8.96 4.01
N ARG A 35 11.72 8.02 4.69
CA ARG A 35 11.05 6.99 5.50
C ARG A 35 10.19 7.58 6.62
N GLN A 36 10.65 8.65 7.27
CA GLN A 36 9.89 9.31 8.33
C GLN A 36 8.65 10.02 7.76
N GLU A 37 8.78 10.70 6.62
CA GLU A 37 7.67 11.35 5.93
C GLU A 37 6.59 10.35 5.47
N MET A 38 6.97 9.18 4.95
CA MET A 38 6.01 8.14 4.61
C MET A 38 5.29 7.61 5.85
N ARG A 39 6.02 7.44 6.97
CA ARG A 39 5.39 7.10 8.26
C ARG A 39 4.40 8.16 8.71
N GLU A 40 4.74 9.44 8.62
CA GLU A 40 3.85 10.56 9.00
C GLU A 40 2.61 10.64 8.08
N LEU A 41 2.77 10.38 6.78
CA LEU A 41 1.65 10.28 5.85
C LEU A 41 0.65 9.19 6.29
N VAL A 42 1.13 7.98 6.55
CA VAL A 42 0.29 6.86 7.00
C VAL A 42 -0.35 7.17 8.36
N ILE A 43 0.40 7.77 9.29
CA ILE A 43 -0.12 8.21 10.60
C ILE A 43 -1.25 9.26 10.41
N GLY A 44 -1.08 10.21 9.49
CA GLY A 44 -2.08 11.23 9.16
C GLY A 44 -3.37 10.64 8.60
N ILE A 45 -3.24 9.71 7.65
CA ILE A 45 -4.37 8.95 7.08
C ILE A 45 -5.09 8.17 8.19
N SER A 46 -4.34 7.42 9.00
CA SER A 46 -4.88 6.62 10.11
C SER A 46 -5.64 7.47 11.12
N ARG A 47 -5.03 8.56 11.58
CA ARG A 47 -5.65 9.49 12.54
C ARG A 47 -6.96 10.06 11.99
N THR A 48 -6.99 10.44 10.72
CA THR A 48 -8.17 11.01 10.07
C THR A 48 -9.29 9.99 9.95
N ALA A 49 -8.98 8.78 9.45
CA ALA A 49 -9.95 7.71 9.33
C ALA A 49 -10.53 7.31 10.70
N LYS A 50 -9.63 7.07 11.68
CA LYS A 50 -10.00 6.58 13.01
C LYS A 50 -10.68 7.63 13.88
N ALA A 51 -10.53 8.92 13.58
CA ALA A 51 -11.34 9.98 14.19
C ALA A 51 -12.83 9.88 13.82
N THR A 52 -13.14 9.34 12.64
CA THR A 52 -14.53 9.13 12.18
C THR A 52 -15.02 7.74 12.52
N ARG A 53 -14.19 6.71 12.32
CA ARG A 53 -14.52 5.31 12.57
C ARG A 53 -13.32 4.59 13.20
N ALA A 54 -13.34 4.41 14.52
CA ALA A 54 -12.20 3.93 15.30
C ALA A 54 -11.71 2.52 14.88
N ASP A 55 -12.60 1.70 14.30
CA ASP A 55 -12.34 0.36 13.76
C ASP A 55 -11.96 0.36 12.26
N PHE A 56 -11.73 1.52 11.65
CA PHE A 56 -11.28 1.63 10.25
C PHE A 56 -9.86 1.06 10.10
N ALA A 57 -9.72 -0.01 9.32
CA ALA A 57 -8.45 -0.70 9.16
C ALA A 57 -7.48 0.07 8.26
N ILE A 58 -6.20 0.12 8.66
CA ILE A 58 -5.10 0.72 7.89
C ILE A 58 -4.06 -0.37 7.59
N ILE A 59 -3.83 -0.62 6.30
CA ILE A 59 -3.03 -1.75 5.81
C ILE A 59 -2.01 -1.26 4.77
N PRO A 60 -0.80 -0.81 5.16
CA PRO A 60 0.29 -0.57 4.21
C PRO A 60 0.71 -1.84 3.46
N GLN A 61 0.97 -1.71 2.15
CA GLN A 61 1.55 -2.74 1.29
C GLN A 61 3.03 -2.45 1.00
N ASN A 62 3.87 -3.48 1.13
CA ASN A 62 5.33 -3.39 0.92
C ASN A 62 5.98 -2.34 1.87
N GLY A 63 7.20 -1.89 1.57
CA GLY A 63 7.93 -0.92 2.39
C GLY A 63 8.04 -1.31 3.87
N ILE A 64 8.24 -2.61 4.13
CA ILE A 64 8.17 -3.19 5.47
C ILE A 64 9.25 -2.65 6.42
N GLU A 65 10.32 -2.07 5.86
CA GLU A 65 11.41 -1.37 6.53
C GLU A 65 10.89 -0.27 7.48
N LEU A 66 9.74 0.34 7.14
CA LEU A 66 9.14 1.42 7.93
C LEU A 66 8.71 0.98 9.33
N ILE A 67 8.68 -0.32 9.65
CA ILE A 67 8.44 -0.74 11.04
C ILE A 67 9.61 -0.40 11.97
N THR A 68 10.76 0.00 11.42
CA THR A 68 11.96 0.39 12.17
C THR A 68 12.38 1.82 11.84
N GLN A 69 13.04 2.48 12.78
CA GLN A 69 13.44 3.88 12.64
C GLN A 69 14.57 4.08 11.61
N ASN A 70 15.46 3.10 11.49
CA ASN A 70 16.63 3.13 10.62
C ASN A 70 16.47 2.29 9.35
N GLY A 71 15.32 1.62 9.17
CA GLY A 71 15.08 0.73 8.03
C GLY A 71 15.79 -0.62 8.10
N GLU A 72 16.42 -0.98 9.23
CA GLU A 72 17.15 -2.24 9.38
C GLU A 72 16.33 -3.31 10.13
N PRO A 73 16.47 -4.61 9.79
CA PRO A 73 15.65 -5.67 10.38
C PRO A 73 15.76 -5.81 11.90
N ASP A 74 16.88 -5.40 12.50
CA ASP A 74 17.14 -5.41 13.94
C ASP A 74 17.03 -4.01 14.59
N GLY A 75 16.62 -3.00 13.80
CA GLY A 75 16.46 -1.62 14.23
C GLY A 75 15.42 -1.40 15.33
N ILE A 76 15.48 -0.24 15.98
CA ILE A 76 14.48 0.20 16.96
C ILE A 76 13.14 0.34 16.23
N LEU A 77 12.06 -0.18 16.83
CA LEU A 77 10.72 -0.12 16.25
C LEU A 77 10.23 1.34 16.15
N ALA A 78 9.54 1.65 15.05
CA ALA A 78 8.81 2.89 14.87
C ALA A 78 7.42 2.78 15.52
N GLU A 79 7.37 2.88 16.86
CA GLU A 79 6.17 2.60 17.66
C GLU A 79 4.94 3.42 17.23
N SER A 80 5.08 4.71 16.92
CA SER A 80 3.96 5.55 16.44
C SER A 80 3.37 5.07 15.12
N TYR A 81 4.23 4.59 14.20
CA TYR A 81 3.79 4.04 12.92
C TYR A 81 3.08 2.70 13.12
N LEU A 82 3.67 1.80 13.92
CA LEU A 82 3.04 0.53 14.28
C LEU A 82 1.70 0.75 14.99
N ALA A 83 1.57 1.73 15.87
CA ALA A 83 0.30 2.05 16.53
C ALA A 83 -0.78 2.54 15.55
N ALA A 84 -0.39 3.17 14.44
CA ALA A 84 -1.32 3.69 13.44
C ALA A 84 -1.93 2.59 12.54
N ILE A 85 -1.24 1.48 12.35
CA ILE A 85 -1.62 0.42 11.39
C ILE A 85 -2.18 -0.84 12.07
N ASP A 86 -2.96 -1.62 11.32
CA ASP A 86 -3.65 -2.81 11.83
C ASP A 86 -3.12 -4.11 11.19
N ALA A 87 -2.55 -4.00 9.99
CA ALA A 87 -1.96 -5.11 9.24
C ALA A 87 -0.81 -4.62 8.34
N HIS A 88 -0.05 -5.55 7.77
CA HIS A 88 0.82 -5.32 6.62
C HIS A 88 0.43 -6.24 5.47
N GLY A 89 0.33 -5.65 4.28
CA GLY A 89 0.38 -6.34 3.01
C GLY A 89 1.83 -6.53 2.57
N GLN A 90 2.16 -7.71 2.06
CA GLN A 90 3.45 -7.97 1.42
C GLN A 90 3.20 -8.71 0.12
N GLU A 91 3.69 -8.14 -0.97
CA GLU A 91 3.79 -8.86 -2.23
C GLU A 91 5.09 -9.63 -2.31
N ASP A 92 4.97 -10.78 -2.97
CA ASP A 92 6.03 -11.53 -3.62
C ASP A 92 7.02 -12.17 -2.67
N LEU A 93 6.53 -12.61 -1.51
CA LEU A 93 7.37 -13.12 -0.43
C LEU A 93 8.04 -14.47 -0.77
N PHE A 94 7.30 -15.39 -1.36
CA PHE A 94 7.79 -16.73 -1.71
C PHE A 94 7.71 -17.03 -3.20
N PHE A 95 6.79 -16.41 -3.93
CA PHE A 95 6.73 -16.50 -5.39
C PHE A 95 6.31 -15.17 -6.00
N GLY A 96 6.92 -14.83 -7.14
CA GLY A 96 6.53 -13.66 -7.93
C GLY A 96 7.56 -12.54 -7.97
N TYR A 97 8.60 -12.55 -7.14
CA TYR A 97 9.45 -11.35 -6.95
C TYR A 97 10.09 -10.83 -8.23
N ASP A 98 10.86 -11.66 -8.93
CA ASP A 98 11.45 -11.27 -10.21
C ASP A 98 10.49 -11.52 -11.37
N ASN A 99 9.71 -12.60 -11.29
CA ASN A 99 8.80 -13.07 -12.34
C ASN A 99 7.67 -13.90 -11.72
N ASP A 100 6.47 -13.80 -12.32
CA ASP A 100 5.32 -14.61 -11.94
C ASP A 100 5.65 -16.11 -11.97
N ASN A 101 5.10 -16.83 -11.00
CA ASN A 101 5.23 -18.27 -10.86
C ASN A 101 6.70 -18.71 -10.65
N VAL A 102 7.66 -17.81 -10.41
CA VAL A 102 9.05 -18.14 -10.05
C VAL A 102 9.22 -17.98 -8.54
N ALA A 103 10.00 -18.86 -7.91
CA ALA A 103 10.28 -18.76 -6.49
C ALA A 103 11.10 -17.50 -6.20
N THR A 104 10.68 -16.73 -5.20
CA THR A 104 11.40 -15.55 -4.72
C THR A 104 12.79 -15.96 -4.23
N PRO A 105 13.87 -15.23 -4.61
CA PRO A 105 15.21 -15.50 -4.11
C PRO A 105 15.23 -15.60 -2.58
N SER A 106 15.89 -16.64 -2.06
CA SER A 106 15.84 -16.92 -0.63
C SER A 106 16.36 -15.75 0.23
N GLU A 107 17.32 -14.98 -0.29
CA GLU A 107 17.84 -13.76 0.34
C GLU A 107 16.75 -12.70 0.51
N ALA A 108 16.05 -12.34 -0.57
CA ALA A 108 14.92 -11.41 -0.54
C ALA A 108 13.82 -11.89 0.43
N SER A 109 13.43 -13.17 0.33
CA SER A 109 12.40 -13.71 1.23
C SER A 109 12.84 -13.65 2.70
N ASN A 110 14.11 -13.97 3.01
CA ASN A 110 14.64 -13.97 4.37
C ASN A 110 14.72 -12.55 4.94
N TYR A 111 15.12 -11.59 4.11
CA TYR A 111 15.15 -10.17 4.45
C TYR A 111 13.75 -9.67 4.82
N LEU A 112 12.74 -9.86 3.96
CA LEU A 112 11.36 -9.44 4.23
C LEU A 112 10.78 -10.13 5.47
N LYS A 113 11.00 -11.45 5.61
CA LYS A 113 10.52 -12.20 6.79
C LYS A 113 11.07 -11.66 8.10
N ALA A 114 12.31 -11.16 8.13
CA ALA A 114 12.92 -10.63 9.34
C ALA A 114 12.12 -9.43 9.90
N PHE A 115 11.56 -8.59 9.04
CA PHE A 115 10.65 -7.52 9.46
C PHE A 115 9.23 -8.02 9.72
N LEU A 116 8.66 -8.83 8.82
CA LEU A 116 7.28 -9.32 8.94
C LEU A 116 7.06 -10.11 10.24
N ASP A 117 8.04 -10.93 10.65
CA ASP A 117 7.98 -11.69 11.91
C ASP A 117 7.94 -10.74 13.13
N ARG A 118 8.64 -9.60 13.07
CA ARG A 118 8.60 -8.56 14.11
C ARG A 118 7.26 -7.82 14.11
N SER A 119 6.77 -7.39 12.94
CA SER A 119 5.48 -6.73 12.84
C SER A 119 4.34 -7.62 13.36
N LYS A 120 4.39 -8.92 13.05
CA LYS A 120 3.45 -9.90 13.59
C LYS A 120 3.55 -10.03 15.11
N THR A 121 4.76 -9.98 15.67
CA THR A 121 4.98 -10.00 17.12
C THR A 121 4.34 -8.78 17.81
N GLU A 122 4.32 -7.64 17.14
CA GLU A 122 3.60 -6.42 17.53
C GLU A 122 2.07 -6.49 17.27
N GLY A 123 1.55 -7.70 17.04
CA GLY A 123 0.12 -7.97 16.91
C GLY A 123 -0.48 -7.62 15.54
N LYS A 124 0.34 -7.28 14.53
CA LYS A 124 -0.16 -6.95 13.19
C LYS A 124 -0.52 -8.20 12.42
N LYS A 125 -1.65 -8.14 11.71
CA LYS A 125 -2.00 -9.18 10.74
C LYS A 125 -1.05 -9.07 9.54
N ILE A 126 -0.54 -10.20 9.07
CA ILE A 126 0.31 -10.24 7.86
C ILE A 126 -0.49 -10.88 6.73
N LEU A 127 -0.68 -10.12 5.66
CA LEU A 127 -1.37 -10.50 4.43
C LEU A 127 -0.31 -10.64 3.32
N VAL A 128 -0.12 -11.84 2.79
CA VAL A 128 0.90 -12.11 1.76
C VAL A 128 0.23 -12.43 0.44
N THR A 129 0.57 -11.70 -0.62
CA THR A 129 0.19 -12.01 -1.99
C THR A 129 1.40 -12.60 -2.70
N ASP A 130 1.31 -13.85 -3.15
CA ASP A 130 2.33 -14.48 -4.00
C ASP A 130 1.77 -14.63 -5.42
N TYR A 131 2.51 -14.22 -6.45
CA TYR A 131 2.11 -14.47 -7.83
C TYR A 131 2.53 -15.85 -8.29
N CYS A 132 1.62 -16.83 -8.21
CA CYS A 132 1.84 -18.17 -8.75
C CYS A 132 0.53 -18.84 -9.20
N ASN A 133 0.61 -19.55 -10.32
CA ASN A 133 -0.55 -20.18 -10.97
C ASN A 133 -0.39 -21.68 -11.22
N ASN A 134 0.81 -22.23 -11.01
CA ASN A 134 1.03 -23.67 -11.04
C ASN A 134 0.48 -24.31 -9.74
N PRO A 135 -0.34 -25.39 -9.81
CA PRO A 135 -0.95 -26.01 -8.63
C PRO A 135 0.04 -26.42 -7.52
N ASP A 136 1.22 -26.95 -7.89
CA ASP A 136 2.23 -27.36 -6.91
C ASP A 136 2.84 -26.13 -6.21
N LYS A 137 3.09 -25.06 -6.96
CA LYS A 137 3.63 -23.80 -6.40
C LYS A 137 2.62 -23.08 -5.52
N ILE A 138 1.35 -23.07 -5.92
CA ILE A 138 0.23 -22.59 -5.10
C ILE A 138 0.21 -23.35 -3.77
N ALA A 139 0.31 -24.68 -3.80
CA ALA A 139 0.31 -25.50 -2.60
C ALA A 139 1.50 -25.17 -1.68
N VAL A 140 2.69 -24.96 -2.25
CA VAL A 140 3.90 -24.58 -1.52
C VAL A 140 3.78 -23.16 -0.94
N SER A 141 3.31 -22.16 -1.69
CA SER A 141 3.08 -20.80 -1.20
C SER A 141 2.20 -20.80 0.06
N TYR A 142 1.05 -21.48 -0.02
CA TYR A 142 0.16 -21.59 1.15
C TYR A 142 0.80 -22.33 2.31
N GLN A 143 1.57 -23.39 2.06
CA GLN A 143 2.26 -24.15 3.12
C GLN A 143 3.31 -23.27 3.85
N LEU A 144 4.13 -22.53 3.11
CA LEU A 144 5.19 -21.68 3.67
C LEU A 144 4.60 -20.52 4.47
N ASN A 145 3.57 -19.85 3.94
CA ASN A 145 2.86 -18.79 4.65
C ASN A 145 2.17 -19.32 5.91
N ALA A 146 1.48 -20.45 5.84
CA ALA A 146 0.83 -21.07 6.99
C ALA A 146 1.84 -21.47 8.08
N ALA A 147 3.04 -21.95 7.71
CA ALA A 147 4.11 -22.27 8.66
C ALA A 147 4.63 -21.03 9.41
N LYS A 148 4.52 -19.84 8.81
CA LYS A 148 4.77 -18.55 9.46
C LYS A 148 3.54 -17.98 10.17
N GLY A 149 2.38 -18.61 10.00
CA GLY A 149 1.08 -18.11 10.44
C GLY A 149 0.72 -16.77 9.80
N TYR A 150 1.13 -16.57 8.55
CA TYR A 150 0.66 -15.48 7.70
C TYR A 150 -0.62 -15.92 6.99
N THR A 151 -1.47 -14.94 6.67
CA THR A 151 -2.64 -15.19 5.84
C THR A 151 -2.24 -14.84 4.42
N SER A 152 -2.41 -15.77 3.48
CA SER A 152 -1.90 -15.58 2.12
C SER A 152 -2.96 -15.76 1.05
N TYR A 153 -2.66 -15.19 -0.12
CA TYR A 153 -3.40 -15.31 -1.36
C TYR A 153 -2.40 -15.64 -2.48
N ALA A 154 -2.61 -16.78 -3.14
CA ALA A 154 -1.84 -17.11 -4.33
C ALA A 154 -2.56 -16.51 -5.55
N ALA A 155 -2.11 -15.33 -5.98
CA ALA A 155 -2.69 -14.60 -7.09
C ALA A 155 -2.38 -15.31 -8.42
N PRO A 156 -3.39 -15.62 -9.25
CA PRO A 156 -3.19 -16.33 -10.51
C PRO A 156 -2.51 -15.47 -11.58
N GLU A 157 -2.63 -14.14 -11.47
CA GLU A 157 -2.08 -13.16 -12.41
C GLU A 157 -1.76 -11.84 -11.70
N ARG A 158 -0.66 -11.19 -12.11
CA ARG A 158 -0.18 -9.92 -11.54
C ARG A 158 -1.14 -8.74 -11.70
N ASN A 159 -1.99 -8.80 -12.71
CA ASN A 159 -2.99 -7.77 -12.96
C ASN A 159 -4.13 -7.76 -11.94
N LEU A 160 -4.23 -8.77 -11.04
CA LEU A 160 -5.25 -8.84 -9.98
C LEU A 160 -6.68 -8.67 -10.52
N ASN A 161 -6.96 -9.33 -11.64
CA ASN A 161 -8.20 -9.29 -12.42
C ASN A 161 -8.92 -10.66 -12.52
N ALA A 162 -8.45 -11.68 -11.80
CA ALA A 162 -9.10 -12.99 -11.71
C ALA A 162 -9.37 -13.45 -10.27
N ILE A 163 -10.54 -14.06 -10.11
CA ILE A 163 -10.88 -14.88 -8.94
C ILE A 163 -10.40 -16.31 -9.23
N PRO A 164 -9.63 -16.95 -8.32
CA PRO A 164 -9.26 -18.35 -8.48
C PRO A 164 -10.50 -19.26 -8.63
N GLY A 165 -10.41 -20.24 -9.54
CA GLY A 165 -11.50 -21.22 -9.76
C GLY A 165 -11.68 -22.24 -8.64
N THR A 166 -10.90 -22.15 -7.56
CA THR A 166 -10.96 -23.02 -6.39
C THR A 166 -11.45 -22.26 -5.18
N ALA A 167 -12.11 -22.96 -4.25
CA ALA A 167 -12.55 -22.38 -2.99
C ALA A 167 -11.36 -21.85 -2.16
N PRO A 168 -11.56 -20.77 -1.38
CA PRO A 168 -10.53 -20.28 -0.48
C PRO A 168 -10.12 -21.35 0.54
N ARG A 169 -8.84 -21.35 0.93
CA ARG A 169 -8.40 -22.13 2.10
C ARG A 169 -9.00 -21.55 3.38
N GLU A 170 -9.15 -22.39 4.41
CA GLU A 170 -9.72 -21.96 5.70
C GLU A 170 -11.10 -21.29 5.56
N GLU A 171 -11.91 -21.76 4.61
CA GLU A 171 -13.24 -21.23 4.34
C GLU A 171 -14.11 -21.25 5.61
N SER A 172 -14.89 -20.18 5.81
CA SER A 172 -15.69 -19.99 7.00
C SER A 172 -16.99 -19.23 6.70
N GLU A 173 -18.08 -19.68 7.32
CA GLU A 173 -19.38 -19.00 7.36
C GLU A 173 -19.41 -17.86 8.41
N ALA A 174 -18.29 -17.58 9.07
CA ALA A 174 -18.21 -16.53 10.07
C ALA A 174 -18.54 -15.14 9.50
N ILE A 175 -19.13 -14.32 10.37
CA ILE A 175 -19.26 -12.88 10.17
C ILE A 175 -17.95 -12.24 10.62
N ILE A 176 -17.17 -11.75 9.66
CA ILE A 176 -15.88 -11.11 9.89
C ILE A 176 -16.11 -9.63 10.15
N THR A 177 -15.72 -9.16 11.33
CA THR A 177 -15.88 -7.76 11.78
C THR A 177 -14.56 -7.05 12.04
N HIS A 178 -13.45 -7.78 12.08
CA HIS A 178 -12.11 -7.22 12.27
C HIS A 178 -11.01 -8.15 11.70
N LEU A 179 -9.86 -7.56 11.36
CA LEU A 179 -8.76 -8.23 10.66
C LEU A 179 -8.21 -9.48 11.37
N GLY A 180 -8.27 -9.52 12.70
CA GLY A 180 -7.84 -10.68 13.48
C GLY A 180 -8.61 -11.98 13.17
N GLN A 181 -9.85 -11.85 12.66
CA GLN A 181 -10.68 -13.00 12.29
C GLN A 181 -10.43 -13.53 10.87
N VAL A 182 -9.79 -12.74 10.02
CA VAL A 182 -9.59 -13.07 8.60
C VAL A 182 -8.67 -14.28 8.48
N LYS A 183 -9.10 -15.33 7.79
CA LYS A 183 -8.28 -16.53 7.54
C LYS A 183 -7.85 -16.70 6.09
N ASN A 184 -8.48 -15.98 5.16
CA ASN A 184 -8.18 -15.95 3.74
C ASN A 184 -8.64 -14.60 3.16
N PHE A 185 -8.10 -14.21 2.01
CA PHE A 185 -8.52 -12.98 1.34
C PHE A 185 -8.48 -13.13 -0.17
N LEU A 186 -9.27 -12.30 -0.84
CA LEU A 186 -9.26 -12.10 -2.29
C LEU A 186 -8.71 -10.69 -2.57
N TYR A 187 -7.68 -10.62 -3.40
CA TYR A 187 -7.15 -9.36 -3.90
C TYR A 187 -7.54 -9.20 -5.38
N LEU A 188 -8.47 -8.29 -5.65
CA LEU A 188 -9.13 -8.10 -6.95
C LEU A 188 -9.39 -6.61 -7.21
N ILE A 189 -8.34 -5.88 -7.60
CA ILE A 189 -8.38 -4.43 -7.83
C ILE A 189 -8.63 -4.03 -9.27
N ASN A 190 -8.41 -4.93 -10.23
CA ASN A 190 -8.62 -4.64 -11.64
C ASN A 190 -9.91 -5.34 -12.13
N PRO A 191 -10.98 -4.58 -12.42
CA PRO A 191 -12.26 -5.15 -12.81
C PRO A 191 -12.39 -5.39 -14.33
N GLU A 192 -11.32 -5.28 -15.13
CA GLU A 192 -11.40 -5.29 -16.61
C GLU A 192 -12.10 -6.52 -17.23
N ASN A 193 -12.08 -7.66 -16.53
CA ASN A 193 -12.72 -8.90 -16.99
C ASN A 193 -14.23 -8.94 -16.77
N TYR A 194 -14.82 -7.88 -16.20
CA TYR A 194 -16.24 -7.77 -15.93
C TYR A 194 -16.87 -6.66 -16.78
N ASN A 195 -18.06 -6.92 -17.31
CA ASN A 195 -18.76 -5.94 -18.16
C ASN A 195 -19.63 -4.93 -17.37
N SER A 196 -19.78 -5.12 -16.06
CA SER A 196 -20.57 -4.23 -15.20
C SER A 196 -20.26 -4.45 -13.71
N LYS A 197 -20.56 -3.45 -12.87
CA LYS A 197 -20.57 -3.58 -11.40
C LYS A 197 -21.43 -4.76 -10.94
N ALA A 198 -22.61 -4.95 -11.53
CA ALA A 198 -23.50 -6.07 -11.17
C ALA A 198 -22.85 -7.45 -11.43
N ALA A 199 -22.13 -7.60 -12.55
CA ALA A 199 -21.40 -8.83 -12.88
C ALA A 199 -20.23 -9.06 -11.90
N TYR A 200 -19.46 -8.01 -11.60
CA TYR A 200 -18.38 -8.04 -10.61
C TYR A 200 -18.89 -8.46 -9.22
N ILE A 201 -19.95 -7.78 -8.73
CA ILE A 201 -20.56 -8.08 -7.43
C ILE A 201 -21.08 -9.51 -7.39
N THR A 202 -21.73 -9.99 -8.45
CA THR A 202 -22.22 -11.38 -8.53
C THR A 202 -21.07 -12.38 -8.45
N ALA A 203 -19.97 -12.14 -9.17
CA ALA A 203 -18.80 -13.02 -9.14
C ALA A 203 -18.16 -13.07 -7.73
N VAL A 204 -17.95 -11.91 -7.11
CA VAL A 204 -17.36 -11.81 -5.78
C VAL A 204 -18.28 -12.44 -4.72
N THR A 205 -19.58 -12.16 -4.76
CA THR A 205 -20.55 -12.71 -3.78
C THR A 205 -20.80 -14.21 -3.96
N SER A 206 -20.38 -14.80 -5.09
CA SER A 206 -20.35 -16.25 -5.31
C SER A 206 -19.15 -16.94 -4.65
N THR A 207 -18.28 -16.20 -3.98
CA THR A 207 -17.11 -16.72 -3.25
C THR A 207 -17.31 -16.62 -1.72
N ASN A 208 -16.38 -17.22 -0.96
CA ASN A 208 -16.45 -17.28 0.51
C ASN A 208 -15.23 -16.68 1.22
N TYR A 209 -14.52 -15.76 0.56
CA TYR A 209 -13.36 -15.09 1.16
C TYR A 209 -13.74 -14.23 2.38
N ASP A 210 -12.94 -14.26 3.44
CA ASP A 210 -13.14 -13.49 4.69
C ASP A 210 -12.84 -11.98 4.54
N LEU A 211 -12.00 -11.64 3.57
CA LEU A 211 -11.58 -10.28 3.24
C LEU A 211 -11.56 -10.10 1.73
N LEU A 212 -12.09 -8.99 1.25
CA LEU A 212 -11.96 -8.52 -0.13
C LEU A 212 -11.13 -7.25 -0.13
N ILE A 213 -10.05 -7.23 -0.91
CA ILE A 213 -9.30 -6.03 -1.25
C ILE A 213 -9.63 -5.69 -2.70
N MET A 214 -10.17 -4.50 -2.93
CA MET A 214 -10.65 -4.06 -4.25
C MET A 214 -10.49 -2.54 -4.40
N ASP A 215 -10.62 -2.04 -5.62
CA ASP A 215 -10.60 -0.60 -5.90
C ASP A 215 -11.88 0.11 -5.45
N LEU A 216 -11.83 1.44 -5.33
CA LEU A 216 -13.04 2.28 -5.15
C LEU A 216 -13.89 2.31 -6.42
N PHE A 217 -13.26 2.20 -7.58
CA PHE A 217 -13.87 2.42 -8.87
C PHE A 217 -14.00 1.13 -9.67
N PHE A 218 -15.13 1.01 -10.35
CA PHE A 218 -15.30 0.12 -11.49
C PHE A 218 -15.11 0.96 -12.75
N ASN A 219 -13.92 0.89 -13.36
CA ASN A 219 -13.47 1.86 -14.36
C ASN A 219 -13.52 3.28 -13.79
N ASP A 220 -14.38 4.16 -14.29
CA ASP A 220 -14.51 5.55 -13.81
C ASP A 220 -15.63 5.76 -12.78
N GLU A 221 -16.42 4.72 -12.46
CA GLU A 221 -17.59 4.84 -11.58
C GLU A 221 -17.30 4.26 -10.19
N ALA A 222 -17.40 5.09 -9.16
CA ALA A 222 -17.23 4.65 -7.78
C ALA A 222 -18.33 3.64 -7.37
N PHE A 223 -17.96 2.64 -6.58
CA PHE A 223 -18.92 1.80 -5.89
C PHE A 223 -19.67 2.61 -4.82
N THR A 224 -20.98 2.45 -4.78
CA THR A 224 -21.86 3.06 -3.79
C THR A 224 -21.86 2.28 -2.48
N ALA A 225 -22.28 2.90 -1.38
CA ALA A 225 -22.43 2.22 -0.09
C ALA A 225 -23.35 0.98 -0.14
N ALA A 226 -24.38 1.01 -0.99
CA ALA A 226 -25.27 -0.14 -1.18
C ALA A 226 -24.54 -1.31 -1.85
N GLU A 227 -23.72 -1.03 -2.87
CA GLU A 227 -22.92 -2.03 -3.59
C GLU A 227 -21.81 -2.60 -2.70
N VAL A 228 -21.09 -1.75 -1.96
CA VAL A 228 -20.08 -2.20 -0.98
C VAL A 228 -20.73 -3.06 0.11
N ASN A 229 -21.97 -2.78 0.54
CA ASN A 229 -22.69 -3.65 1.47
C ASN A 229 -23.10 -4.99 0.83
N GLN A 230 -23.43 -5.04 -0.47
CA GLN A 230 -23.65 -6.31 -1.19
C GLN A 230 -22.36 -7.14 -1.24
N LEU A 231 -21.22 -6.51 -1.53
CA LEU A 231 -19.89 -7.13 -1.60
C LEU A 231 -19.43 -7.76 -0.26
N ARG A 232 -20.11 -7.49 0.86
CA ARG A 232 -19.87 -8.18 2.13
C ARG A 232 -20.46 -9.58 2.19
N LEU A 233 -21.40 -9.91 1.33
CA LEU A 233 -22.11 -11.19 1.40
C LEU A 233 -21.26 -12.32 0.80
N LYS A 234 -21.12 -13.40 1.56
CA LYS A 234 -20.52 -14.66 1.09
C LYS A 234 -21.60 -15.60 0.58
N ALA A 235 -21.25 -16.46 -0.37
CA ALA A 235 -22.17 -17.45 -0.92
C ALA A 235 -22.69 -18.44 0.14
N ASN A 236 -21.88 -18.71 1.16
CA ASN A 236 -22.20 -19.61 2.27
C ASN A 236 -22.99 -18.93 3.42
N GLY A 237 -23.44 -17.68 3.25
CA GLY A 237 -24.22 -16.96 4.26
C GLY A 237 -23.41 -16.21 5.31
N GLY A 238 -22.08 -16.37 5.34
CA GLY A 238 -21.20 -15.53 6.15
C GLY A 238 -21.07 -14.10 5.62
N ARG A 239 -20.28 -13.28 6.31
CA ARG A 239 -19.97 -11.91 5.89
C ARG A 239 -18.47 -11.65 5.92
N ARG A 240 -17.97 -10.92 4.92
CA ARG A 240 -16.56 -10.53 4.78
C ARG A 240 -16.35 -9.06 5.11
N MET A 241 -15.11 -8.70 5.41
CA MET A 241 -14.65 -7.32 5.37
C MET A 241 -14.33 -6.91 3.93
N VAL A 242 -14.53 -5.62 3.60
CA VAL A 242 -14.21 -5.03 2.29
C VAL A 242 -13.27 -3.84 2.48
N ILE A 243 -12.05 -3.94 1.94
CA ILE A 243 -10.97 -2.96 2.06
C ILE A 243 -10.72 -2.32 0.71
N CYS A 244 -10.55 -0.99 0.69
CA CYS A 244 -10.29 -0.25 -0.53
C CYS A 244 -8.80 -0.11 -0.79
N TYR A 245 -8.34 -0.43 -1.99
CA TYR A 245 -7.04 -0.02 -2.50
C TYR A 245 -6.95 1.51 -2.57
N MET A 246 -5.80 2.06 -2.19
CA MET A 246 -5.52 3.49 -2.25
C MET A 246 -4.02 3.71 -2.44
N SER A 247 -3.58 4.13 -3.63
CA SER A 247 -2.20 4.55 -3.87
C SER A 247 -1.91 5.86 -3.14
N ILE A 248 -0.80 5.90 -2.38
CA ILE A 248 -0.41 7.09 -1.61
C ILE A 248 0.98 7.64 -1.97
N GLY A 249 1.80 6.85 -2.67
CA GLY A 249 3.13 7.24 -3.17
C GLY A 249 3.15 7.58 -4.66
N GLU A 250 2.04 7.40 -5.39
CA GLU A 250 1.88 7.76 -6.80
C GLU A 250 0.54 8.45 -7.07
N ALA A 251 0.54 9.38 -8.03
CA ALA A 251 -0.66 9.94 -8.64
C ALA A 251 -0.99 9.20 -9.94
N GLU A 252 -2.26 8.88 -10.13
CA GLU A 252 -2.76 8.09 -11.25
C GLU A 252 -3.59 8.99 -12.18
N ASN A 253 -3.20 9.10 -13.45
CA ASN A 253 -3.81 10.06 -14.38
C ASN A 253 -5.25 9.75 -14.82
N TYR A 254 -5.72 8.55 -14.49
CA TYR A 254 -7.09 8.09 -14.71
C TYR A 254 -7.98 8.29 -13.48
N ARG A 255 -7.49 8.88 -12.38
CA ARG A 255 -8.30 9.16 -11.19
C ARG A 255 -8.99 10.51 -11.29
N TYR A 256 -10.11 10.62 -10.58
CA TYR A 256 -10.94 11.82 -10.52
C TYR A 256 -10.19 13.11 -10.08
N TYR A 257 -9.10 12.97 -9.31
CA TYR A 257 -8.32 14.11 -8.81
C TYR A 257 -7.33 14.64 -9.85
N TRP A 258 -7.09 13.91 -10.94
CA TRP A 258 -6.17 14.34 -11.97
C TRP A 258 -6.75 15.52 -12.75
N ASP A 259 -6.11 16.68 -12.62
CA ASP A 259 -6.48 17.85 -13.41
C ASP A 259 -5.93 17.66 -14.85
N PRO A 260 -6.77 17.73 -15.91
CA PRO A 260 -6.31 17.57 -17.28
C PRO A 260 -5.19 18.53 -17.71
N SER A 261 -5.03 19.68 -17.03
CA SER A 261 -3.91 20.61 -17.26
C SER A 261 -2.54 19.99 -16.91
N TRP A 262 -2.49 19.00 -16.01
CA TRP A 262 -1.27 18.29 -15.63
C TRP A 262 -0.68 17.44 -16.76
N ASN A 263 -1.46 17.16 -17.81
CA ASN A 263 -0.95 16.52 -19.03
C ASN A 263 0.04 17.43 -19.79
N THR A 264 -0.10 18.76 -19.63
CA THR A 264 0.79 19.75 -20.27
C THR A 264 1.82 20.29 -19.28
N THR A 265 1.40 20.60 -18.06
CA THR A 265 2.28 21.15 -17.02
C THR A 265 1.93 20.53 -15.67
N LYS A 266 2.76 19.59 -15.23
CA LYS A 266 2.61 18.92 -13.94
C LYS A 266 2.95 19.88 -12.80
N PRO A 267 2.24 19.82 -11.65
CA PRO A 267 2.70 20.42 -10.42
C PRO A 267 4.07 19.87 -10.04
N ASP A 268 4.90 20.67 -9.37
CA ASP A 268 6.29 20.29 -9.02
C ASP A 268 6.37 19.05 -8.11
N TRP A 269 5.28 18.74 -7.39
CA TRP A 269 5.20 17.55 -6.55
C TRP A 269 4.89 16.25 -7.32
N ILE A 270 4.57 16.31 -8.62
CA ILE A 270 4.48 15.14 -9.50
C ILE A 270 5.80 15.02 -10.25
N VAL A 271 6.54 13.94 -9.98
CA VAL A 271 7.97 13.85 -10.28
C VAL A 271 8.23 13.14 -11.60
N ALA A 272 7.93 11.84 -11.67
CA ALA A 272 8.27 11.00 -12.83
C ALA A 272 7.19 9.95 -13.06
N GLU A 273 6.95 9.61 -14.32
CA GLU A 273 6.08 8.49 -14.66
C GLU A 273 6.76 7.17 -14.29
N ASN A 274 6.00 6.25 -13.72
CA ASN A 274 6.43 4.90 -13.46
C ASN A 274 6.52 4.14 -14.81
N PRO A 275 7.71 3.71 -15.24
CA PRO A 275 7.89 3.05 -16.54
C PRO A 275 7.20 1.69 -16.61
N ASP A 276 6.99 1.03 -15.46
CA ASP A 276 6.36 -0.28 -15.38
C ASP A 276 4.83 -0.17 -15.32
N TRP A 277 4.31 0.99 -14.88
CA TRP A 277 2.89 1.27 -14.74
C TRP A 277 2.51 2.61 -15.42
N PRO A 278 2.37 2.64 -16.76
CA PRO A 278 2.03 3.85 -17.50
C PRO A 278 0.79 4.54 -16.94
N GLY A 279 0.85 5.87 -16.84
CA GLY A 279 -0.18 6.70 -16.21
C GLY A 279 -0.09 6.83 -14.69
N ASN A 280 0.83 6.13 -14.03
CA ASN A 280 1.15 6.33 -12.62
C ASN A 280 2.40 7.20 -12.49
N TYR A 281 2.42 8.15 -11.57
CA TYR A 281 3.49 9.13 -11.43
C TYR A 281 3.95 9.21 -9.97
N LYS A 282 5.25 9.04 -9.70
CA LYS A 282 5.83 9.24 -8.36
C LYS A 282 5.53 10.66 -7.89
N VAL A 283 5.14 10.79 -6.63
CA VAL A 283 4.84 12.09 -6.01
C VAL A 283 5.71 12.36 -4.80
N GLN A 284 5.99 13.63 -4.56
CA GLN A 284 6.51 14.10 -3.27
C GLN A 284 5.40 13.90 -2.22
N TYR A 285 5.35 12.72 -1.61
CA TYR A 285 4.23 12.33 -0.73
C TYR A 285 4.16 13.14 0.58
N TRP A 286 5.22 13.87 0.92
CA TRP A 286 5.26 14.88 1.98
C TRP A 286 4.59 16.21 1.58
N ASN A 287 4.32 16.44 0.29
CA ASN A 287 3.72 17.68 -0.18
C ASN A 287 2.29 17.87 0.35
N GLU A 288 2.00 19.03 0.93
CA GLU A 288 0.69 19.30 1.55
C GLU A 288 -0.48 19.24 0.58
N THR A 289 -0.28 19.62 -0.69
CA THR A 289 -1.33 19.55 -1.72
C THR A 289 -1.71 18.10 -2.00
N TRP A 290 -0.71 17.23 -2.15
CA TRP A 290 -0.95 15.79 -2.29
C TRP A 290 -1.65 15.20 -1.07
N GLN A 291 -1.16 15.51 0.13
CA GLN A 291 -1.79 15.05 1.38
C GLN A 291 -3.24 15.56 1.53
N ALA A 292 -3.54 16.76 1.04
CA ALA A 292 -4.90 17.29 1.01
C ALA A 292 -5.81 16.49 0.08
N LEU A 293 -5.33 16.11 -1.11
CA LEU A 293 -6.08 15.22 -2.01
C LEU A 293 -6.37 13.86 -1.37
N LEU A 294 -5.44 13.33 -0.56
CA LEU A 294 -5.60 12.04 0.10
C LEU A 294 -6.53 12.09 1.32
N TYR A 295 -6.28 12.98 2.30
CA TYR A 295 -6.97 12.91 3.60
C TYR A 295 -7.25 14.24 4.32
N LYS A 296 -6.67 15.39 3.94
CA LYS A 296 -6.82 16.63 4.75
C LYS A 296 -8.07 17.47 4.46
N ASN A 297 -8.96 17.07 3.56
CA ASN A 297 -10.19 17.85 3.26
C ASN A 297 -11.45 16.96 3.06
N PRO A 298 -12.68 17.53 3.14
CA PRO A 298 -13.91 16.74 3.04
C PRO A 298 -14.11 15.98 1.73
N ASP A 299 -13.50 16.46 0.63
CA ASP A 299 -13.60 15.85 -0.70
C ASP A 299 -12.46 14.86 -1.00
N SER A 300 -11.60 14.59 -0.01
CA SER A 300 -10.41 13.78 -0.16
C SER A 300 -10.72 12.32 -0.50
N TYR A 301 -9.73 11.62 -1.06
CA TYR A 301 -9.87 10.24 -1.49
C TYR A 301 -10.29 9.34 -0.33
N LEU A 302 -9.66 9.47 0.84
CA LEU A 302 -10.04 8.75 2.05
C LEU A 302 -11.50 8.98 2.45
N ASN A 303 -11.99 10.22 2.36
CA ASN A 303 -13.39 10.54 2.69
C ASN A 303 -14.38 9.93 1.70
N LYS A 304 -14.04 9.86 0.40
CA LYS A 304 -14.85 9.14 -0.58
C LYS A 304 -14.94 7.65 -0.25
N ILE A 305 -13.80 7.02 0.07
CA ILE A 305 -13.72 5.60 0.47
C ILE A 305 -14.58 5.34 1.73
N MET A 306 -14.41 6.17 2.77
CA MET A 306 -15.18 6.06 4.00
C MET A 306 -16.69 6.26 3.78
N SER A 307 -17.07 7.20 2.90
CA SER A 307 -18.47 7.49 2.59
C SER A 307 -19.14 6.38 1.78
N SER A 308 -18.38 5.64 0.96
CA SER A 308 -18.82 4.38 0.34
C SER A 308 -18.87 3.21 1.32
N GLY A 309 -18.49 3.44 2.58
CA GLY A 309 -18.66 2.49 3.67
C GLY A 309 -17.70 1.32 3.60
N TYR A 310 -16.46 1.47 3.12
CA TYR A 310 -15.43 0.43 3.21
C TYR A 310 -14.96 0.21 4.66
N ASP A 311 -14.51 -1.02 4.95
CA ASP A 311 -14.03 -1.44 6.27
C ASP A 311 -12.58 -1.01 6.57
N GLY A 312 -11.86 -0.50 5.57
CA GLY A 312 -10.51 0.03 5.72
C GLY A 312 -9.89 0.44 4.39
N VAL A 313 -8.61 0.83 4.44
CA VAL A 313 -7.76 1.08 3.28
C VAL A 313 -6.55 0.17 3.25
N TYR A 314 -6.20 -0.24 2.04
CA TYR A 314 -5.00 -0.96 1.68
C TYR A 314 -4.11 0.02 0.91
N LEU A 315 -3.08 0.52 1.58
CA LEU A 315 -2.27 1.65 1.15
C LEU A 315 -1.10 1.16 0.31
N ASP A 316 -1.08 1.58 -0.95
CA ASP A 316 -0.06 1.14 -1.90
C ASP A 316 0.99 2.21 -2.20
N ILE A 317 2.12 1.76 -2.74
CA ILE A 317 3.32 2.57 -3.00
C ILE A 317 3.90 3.16 -1.70
N ILE A 318 3.92 2.35 -0.63
CA ILE A 318 4.62 2.69 0.61
C ILE A 318 6.13 2.82 0.36
N ASP A 319 6.67 1.97 -0.51
CA ASP A 319 8.06 1.92 -0.94
C ASP A 319 8.50 3.12 -1.81
N ALA A 320 7.64 4.11 -2.06
CA ALA A 320 8.04 5.35 -2.73
C ALA A 320 9.22 6.06 -2.05
N PHE A 321 9.47 5.83 -0.75
CA PHE A 321 10.65 6.38 -0.09
C PHE A 321 11.96 5.89 -0.75
N GLU A 322 12.01 4.67 -1.27
CA GLU A 322 13.19 4.11 -1.91
C GLU A 322 13.56 4.88 -3.19
N TYR A 323 12.56 5.39 -3.91
CA TYR A 323 12.79 6.21 -5.10
C TYR A 323 13.53 7.50 -4.78
N PHE A 324 13.17 8.17 -3.67
CA PHE A 324 13.80 9.44 -3.28
C PHE A 324 15.12 9.27 -2.53
N GLU A 325 15.41 8.06 -2.08
CA GLU A 325 16.67 7.69 -1.45
C GLU A 325 17.74 7.22 -2.46
N ASN A 326 17.47 7.15 -3.75
CA ASN A 326 18.43 6.65 -4.74
C ASN A 326 18.69 7.68 -5.85
#